data_AF-A0A7W3J092-F1
#
_entry.id   AF-A0A7W3J092-F1
#
_cell.length_a   1.000
_cell.length_b   1.000
_cell.length_c   1.000
_cell.angle_alpha   90.00
_cell.angle_beta   90.00
_cell.angle_gamma   90.00
#
_symmetry.space_group_name_H-M   'P 1'
#
loop_
_entity.id
_entity.type
_entity.pdbx_description
1 polymer ?
#
loop_
_entity_poly.entity_id
_entity_poly.type
_entity_poly.pdbx_seq_one_letter_code
_entity_poly.pdbx_strand_id
1 'polypeptide(L)'
;MSGLAAVLARHVPPGIARWHGAFEVDDVRHTVEVAGWRFAHYDGWGDESKAEFLRGIGAALAFPDHYGQNFDALADCLLDVAGDTVLLWDGWGPFARADERAFSVALTVLGTRVNAERGGSFAVLLRGAGPDLPGVPSLD
;
A
#
# COMPACT_ATOMS: atom_id res chain seq x y z
N MET A 1 20.44 5.03 6.95
CA MET A 1 19.23 5.71 6.45
C MET A 1 18.21 4.60 6.23
N SER A 2 17.06 4.61 6.90
CA SER A 2 16.00 3.64 6.60
C SER A 2 15.52 3.85 5.16
N GLY A 3 15.16 2.79 4.43
CA GLY A 3 14.71 3.00 3.05
C GLY A 3 13.40 3.79 2.94
N LEU A 4 12.56 3.80 3.98
CA LEU A 4 11.43 4.74 4.08
C LEU A 4 11.91 6.20 3.97
N ALA A 5 12.93 6.60 4.72
CA ALA A 5 13.48 7.96 4.63
C ALA A 5 14.03 8.26 3.23
N ALA A 6 14.60 7.27 2.54
CA ALA A 6 15.08 7.43 1.16
C ALA A 6 13.93 7.65 0.15
N VAL A 7 12.79 6.98 0.32
CA VAL A 7 11.58 7.20 -0.48
C VAL A 7 10.99 8.58 -0.22
N LEU A 8 10.84 8.97 1.05
CA LEU A 8 10.29 10.27 1.43
C LEU A 8 11.16 11.43 0.93
N ALA A 9 12.48 11.27 0.97
CA ALA A 9 13.44 12.22 0.42
C ALA A 9 13.60 12.14 -1.12
N ARG A 10 12.85 11.26 -1.80
CA ARG A 10 12.90 11.04 -3.25
C ARG A 10 14.26 10.59 -3.79
N HIS A 11 15.10 10.02 -2.94
CA HIS A 11 16.36 9.37 -3.36
C HIS A 11 16.11 8.00 -4.01
N VAL A 12 14.99 7.37 -3.65
CA VAL A 12 14.49 6.13 -4.25
C VAL A 12 13.11 6.42 -4.83
N PRO A 13 12.80 5.98 -6.06
CA PRO A 13 11.49 6.18 -6.63
C PRO A 13 10.41 5.49 -5.77
N PRO A 14 9.23 6.11 -5.61
CA PRO A 14 8.10 5.48 -4.95
C PRO A 14 7.69 4.23 -5.73
N GLY A 15 7.37 3.16 -5.01
CA GLY A 15 7.16 1.83 -5.57
C GLY A 15 6.29 0.96 -4.67
N ILE A 16 6.03 -0.26 -5.11
CA ILE A 16 5.63 -1.35 -4.21
C ILE A 16 6.92 -1.99 -3.70
N ALA A 17 7.11 -2.03 -2.40
CA ALA A 17 8.28 -2.65 -1.78
C ALA A 17 7.88 -3.44 -0.53
N ARG A 18 8.63 -4.50 -0.25
CA ARG A 18 8.62 -5.16 1.05
C ARG A 18 9.43 -4.33 2.03
N TRP A 19 8.93 -4.16 3.23
CA TRP A 19 9.60 -3.38 4.25
C TRP A 19 9.56 -4.10 5.60
N HIS A 20 10.72 -4.29 6.22
CA HIS A 20 10.86 -5.05 7.46
C HIS A 20 11.08 -4.16 8.68
N GLY A 21 10.76 -2.86 8.57
CA GLY A 21 10.87 -1.90 9.66
C GLY A 21 9.96 -2.23 10.84
N ALA A 22 10.55 -2.54 12.00
CA ALA A 22 9.85 -2.91 13.23
C ALA A 22 9.35 -1.70 14.06
N PHE A 23 8.99 -0.60 13.40
CA PHE A 23 8.51 0.62 14.07
C PHE A 23 7.00 0.55 14.34
N GLU A 24 6.53 1.18 15.40
CA GLU A 24 5.10 1.32 15.66
C GLU A 24 4.42 2.12 14.54
N VAL A 25 3.17 1.79 14.24
CA VAL A 25 2.42 2.44 13.13
C VAL A 25 2.37 3.96 13.30
N ASP A 26 2.21 4.44 14.53
CA ASP A 26 2.14 5.88 14.81
C ASP A 26 3.48 6.60 14.60
N ASP A 27 4.61 5.94 14.86
CA ASP A 27 5.94 6.49 14.57
C ASP A 27 6.17 6.58 13.05
N VAL A 28 5.71 5.58 12.31
CA VAL A 28 5.75 5.58 10.84
C VAL A 28 4.87 6.71 10.29
N ARG A 29 3.63 6.81 10.78
CA ARG A 29 2.70 7.90 10.42
C ARG A 29 3.35 9.26 10.63
N HIS A 30 3.87 9.50 11.84
CA HIS A 30 4.51 10.76 12.19
C HIS A 30 5.66 11.10 11.23
N THR A 31 6.52 10.11 10.93
CA THR A 31 7.65 10.29 10.00
C THR A 31 7.19 10.66 8.59
N VAL A 32 6.16 9.98 8.07
CA VAL A 32 5.59 10.23 6.74
C VAL A 32 4.95 11.62 6.67
N GLU A 33 4.15 11.98 7.67
CA GLU A 33 3.43 13.26 7.72
C GLU A 33 4.38 14.45 7.91
N VAL A 34 5.43 14.32 8.73
CA VAL A 34 6.47 15.35 8.88
C VAL A 34 7.22 15.59 7.57
N ALA A 35 7.38 14.56 6.73
CA ALA A 35 7.97 14.70 5.39
C ALA A 35 7.01 15.32 4.37
N GLY A 36 5.78 15.68 4.76
CA GLY A 36 4.77 16.27 3.87
C GLY A 36 4.00 15.25 3.03
N TRP A 37 4.13 13.96 3.33
CA TRP A 37 3.39 12.89 2.65
C TRP A 37 2.13 12.55 3.46
N ARG A 38 1.09 12.09 2.78
CA ARG A 38 -0.08 11.49 3.41
C ARG A 38 0.24 10.06 3.84
N PHE A 39 -0.32 9.64 4.97
CA PHE A 39 -0.19 8.28 5.45
C PHE A 39 -1.54 7.56 5.46
N ALA A 40 -1.58 6.38 4.86
CA ALA A 40 -2.69 5.44 4.93
C ALA A 40 -2.17 4.12 5.52
N HIS A 41 -2.94 3.55 6.45
CA HIS A 41 -2.61 2.27 7.07
C HIS A 41 -3.72 1.27 6.83
N TYR A 42 -3.34 0.14 6.24
CA TYR A 42 -4.20 -1.01 6.08
C TYR A 42 -3.65 -2.15 6.93
N ASP A 43 -4.39 -2.48 7.99
CA ASP A 43 -4.16 -3.67 8.80
C ASP A 43 -4.87 -4.87 8.17
N GLY A 44 -4.08 -5.76 7.57
CA GLY A 44 -4.56 -6.97 6.88
C GLY A 44 -4.24 -8.27 7.60
N TRP A 45 -3.76 -8.27 8.86
CA TRP A 45 -3.30 -9.49 9.55
C TRP A 45 -4.35 -10.61 9.65
N GLY A 46 -5.64 -10.28 9.56
CA GLY A 46 -6.75 -11.23 9.56
C GLY A 46 -7.53 -11.32 8.25
N ASP A 47 -7.13 -10.58 7.22
CA ASP A 47 -7.85 -10.54 5.95
C ASP A 47 -7.27 -11.61 5.01
N GLU A 48 -8.11 -12.56 4.59
CA GLU A 48 -7.71 -13.72 3.77
C GLU A 48 -8.44 -13.77 2.42
N SER A 49 -9.44 -12.91 2.22
CA SER A 49 -10.26 -12.89 1.02
C SER A 49 -10.18 -11.56 0.25
N LYS A 50 -10.48 -11.63 -1.05
CA LYS A 50 -10.67 -10.46 -1.90
C LYS A 50 -11.65 -9.43 -1.30
N ALA A 51 -12.76 -9.91 -0.72
CA ALA A 51 -13.79 -9.03 -0.18
C ALA A 51 -13.30 -8.25 1.05
N GLU A 52 -12.58 -8.93 1.95
CA GLU A 52 -11.95 -8.31 3.11
C GLU A 52 -10.90 -7.29 2.68
N PHE A 53 -10.01 -7.67 1.75
CA PHE A 53 -9.03 -6.76 1.17
C PHE A 53 -9.65 -5.48 0.62
N LEU A 54 -10.66 -5.61 -0.24
CA LEU A 54 -11.30 -4.46 -0.90
C LEU A 54 -11.96 -3.54 0.13
N ARG A 55 -12.65 -4.10 1.13
CA ARG A 55 -13.22 -3.32 2.24
C ARG A 55 -12.13 -2.63 3.06
N GLY A 56 -11.08 -3.34 3.44
CA GLY A 56 -9.99 -2.86 4.28
C GLY A 56 -9.20 -1.72 3.63
N ILE A 57 -8.80 -1.90 2.37
CA ILE A 57 -8.05 -0.87 1.65
C ILE A 57 -8.90 0.37 1.36
N GLY A 58 -10.20 0.20 1.08
CA GLY A 58 -11.11 1.32 0.88
C GLY A 58 -11.26 2.17 2.15
N ALA A 59 -11.34 1.54 3.33
CA ALA A 59 -11.35 2.23 4.61
C ALA A 59 -10.01 2.93 4.89
N ALA A 60 -8.88 2.24 4.66
CA ALA A 60 -7.54 2.77 4.88
C ALA A 60 -7.25 4.05 4.08
N LEU A 61 -7.76 4.13 2.84
CA LEU A 61 -7.60 5.27 1.94
C LEU A 61 -8.74 6.30 2.03
N ALA A 62 -9.69 6.09 2.94
CA ALA A 62 -10.88 6.93 3.13
C ALA A 62 -11.67 7.14 1.82
N PHE A 63 -11.92 6.05 1.08
CA PHE A 63 -12.76 6.07 -0.12
C PHE A 63 -14.21 6.42 0.20
N PRO A 64 -14.96 6.95 -0.79
CA PRO A 64 -16.34 7.38 -0.58
C PRO A 64 -17.30 6.20 -0.34
N ASP A 65 -18.44 6.48 0.29
CA ASP A 65 -19.45 5.47 0.65
C ASP A 65 -20.00 4.66 -0.54
N HIS A 66 -19.93 5.21 -1.75
CA HIS A 66 -20.35 4.55 -2.98
C HIS A 66 -19.26 3.67 -3.62
N TYR A 67 -18.14 3.45 -2.93
CA TYR A 67 -17.06 2.57 -3.37
C TYR A 67 -17.58 1.14 -3.62
N GLY A 68 -17.53 0.69 -4.88
CA GLY A 68 -18.15 -0.54 -5.35
C GLY A 68 -17.47 -1.86 -4.94
N GLN A 69 -16.42 -1.81 -4.11
CA GLN A 69 -15.72 -2.98 -3.53
C GLN A 69 -15.42 -4.08 -4.56
N ASN A 70 -14.87 -3.69 -5.70
CA ASN A 70 -14.31 -4.57 -6.73
C ASN A 70 -13.00 -3.94 -7.26
N PHE A 71 -12.22 -4.69 -8.04
CA PHE A 71 -10.91 -4.21 -8.49
C PHE A 71 -10.98 -3.03 -9.47
N ASP A 72 -12.04 -2.94 -10.28
CA ASP A 72 -12.23 -1.81 -11.18
C ASP A 72 -12.56 -0.55 -10.38
N ALA A 73 -13.48 -0.66 -9.41
CA ALA A 73 -13.78 0.43 -8.47
C ALA A 73 -12.56 0.84 -7.63
N LEU A 74 -11.69 -0.11 -7.28
CA LEU A 74 -10.42 0.18 -6.59
C LEU A 74 -9.50 1.00 -7.49
N ALA A 75 -9.33 0.59 -8.74
CA ALA A 75 -8.51 1.31 -9.71
C ALA A 75 -9.03 2.73 -9.92
N ASP A 76 -10.35 2.91 -10.06
CA ASP A 76 -10.97 4.22 -10.20
C ASP A 76 -10.71 5.11 -8.99
N CYS A 77 -11.01 4.63 -7.78
CA CYS A 77 -10.83 5.42 -6.56
C CYS A 77 -9.35 5.75 -6.28
N LEU A 78 -8.42 4.84 -6.60
CA LEU A 78 -6.99 5.10 -6.44
C LEU A 78 -6.52 6.28 -7.29
N LEU A 79 -7.08 6.46 -8.49
CA LEU A 79 -6.71 7.55 -9.38
C LEU A 79 -7.14 8.93 -8.84
N ASP A 80 -8.13 8.96 -7.96
CA ASP A 80 -8.61 10.18 -7.28
C ASP A 80 -7.82 10.48 -5.99
N VAL A 81 -6.96 9.56 -5.53
CA VAL A 81 -6.06 9.82 -4.40
C VAL A 81 -5.02 10.85 -4.81
N ALA A 82 -5.17 12.05 -4.25
CA ALA A 82 -4.30 13.19 -4.51
C ALA A 82 -3.26 13.41 -3.40
N GLY A 83 -2.07 13.83 -3.83
CA GLY A 83 -0.92 14.13 -2.97
C GLY A 83 0.02 12.95 -2.83
N ASP A 84 1.26 13.25 -2.45
CA ASP A 84 2.25 12.21 -2.20
C ASP A 84 1.78 11.34 -1.02
N THR A 85 1.62 10.04 -1.23
CA THR A 85 0.97 9.13 -0.27
C THR A 85 1.79 7.87 -0.06
N VAL A 86 1.94 7.47 1.20
CA VAL A 86 2.43 6.15 1.60
C VAL A 86 1.27 5.32 2.13
N LEU A 87 1.01 4.19 1.48
CA LEU A 87 0.15 3.12 1.99
C LEU A 87 1.03 2.08 2.69
N LEU A 88 0.94 2.02 4.02
CA LEU A 88 1.49 0.91 4.79
C LEU A 88 0.46 -0.21 4.86
N TRP A 89 0.80 -1.36 4.30
CA TRP A 89 -0.01 -2.56 4.35
C TRP A 89 0.66 -3.59 5.25
N ASP A 90 0.14 -3.71 6.46
CA ASP A 90 0.54 -4.70 7.45
C ASP A 90 -0.19 -6.03 7.23
N GLY A 91 0.52 -7.15 7.46
CA GLY A 91 -0.12 -8.46 7.44
C GLY A 91 -0.66 -8.84 6.05
N TRP A 92 0.06 -8.53 4.97
CA TRP A 92 -0.34 -8.87 3.61
C TRP A 92 -0.26 -10.38 3.28
N GLY A 93 0.50 -11.15 4.07
CA GLY A 93 0.80 -12.56 3.84
C GLY A 93 -0.40 -13.52 3.86
N PRO A 94 -1.33 -13.44 4.84
CA PRO A 94 -2.55 -14.26 4.87
C PRO A 94 -3.35 -14.17 3.56
N PHE A 95 -3.70 -12.96 3.11
CA PHE A 95 -4.39 -12.77 1.82
C PHE A 95 -3.58 -13.33 0.64
N ALA A 96 -2.27 -13.08 0.60
CA ALA A 96 -1.42 -13.57 -0.48
C ALA A 96 -1.38 -15.10 -0.59
N ARG A 97 -1.57 -15.83 0.52
CA ARG A 97 -1.59 -17.30 0.54
C ARG A 97 -2.97 -17.87 0.28
N ALA A 98 -4.01 -17.23 0.82
CA ALA A 98 -5.38 -17.71 0.73
C ALA A 98 -5.97 -17.50 -0.67
N ASP A 99 -5.64 -16.39 -1.34
CA ASP A 99 -6.09 -16.08 -2.69
C ASP A 99 -4.98 -15.40 -3.52
N GLU A 100 -3.99 -16.21 -3.94
CA GLU A 100 -2.86 -15.77 -4.76
C GLU A 100 -3.28 -14.98 -6.01
N ARG A 101 -4.39 -15.39 -6.64
CA ARG A 101 -4.90 -14.75 -7.85
C ARG A 101 -5.43 -13.36 -7.53
N ALA A 102 -6.28 -13.20 -6.53
CA ALA A 102 -6.80 -11.89 -6.17
C ALA A 102 -5.68 -10.99 -5.64
N PHE A 103 -4.73 -11.52 -4.86
CA PHE A 103 -3.57 -10.76 -4.39
C PHE A 103 -2.70 -10.24 -5.55
N SER A 104 -2.45 -11.07 -6.57
CA SER A 104 -1.73 -10.64 -7.77
C SER A 104 -2.45 -9.51 -8.52
N VAL A 105 -3.78 -9.58 -8.63
CA VAL A 105 -4.58 -8.49 -9.21
C VAL A 105 -4.52 -7.24 -8.34
N ALA A 106 -4.57 -7.36 -7.00
CA ALA A 106 -4.43 -6.24 -6.09
C ALA A 106 -3.10 -5.50 -6.28
N LEU A 107 -1.97 -6.23 -6.34
CA LEU A 107 -0.66 -5.64 -6.61
C LEU A 107 -0.60 -5.00 -8.00
N THR A 108 -1.26 -5.59 -9.00
CA THR A 108 -1.34 -5.01 -10.35
C THR A 108 -2.05 -3.65 -10.31
N VAL A 109 -3.22 -3.57 -9.67
CA VAL A 109 -4.01 -2.34 -9.54
C VAL A 109 -3.26 -1.26 -8.75
N LEU A 110 -2.62 -1.64 -7.63
CA LEU A 110 -1.75 -0.75 -6.86
C LEU A 110 -0.56 -0.27 -7.70
N GLY A 111 0.04 -1.16 -8.49
CA GLY A 111 1.15 -0.85 -9.39
C GLY A 111 0.74 0.16 -10.46
N THR A 112 -0.47 0.07 -11.01
CA THR A 112 -1.00 1.10 -11.92
C THR A 112 -1.06 2.47 -11.24
N ARG A 113 -1.48 2.55 -9.97
CA ARG A 113 -1.50 3.82 -9.24
C ARG A 113 -0.10 4.36 -8.94
N VAL A 114 0.83 3.49 -8.53
CA VAL A 114 2.24 3.83 -8.27
C VAL A 114 2.88 4.48 -9.51
N ASN A 115 2.59 3.93 -10.69
CA ASN A 115 3.16 4.40 -11.97
C ASN A 115 2.34 5.51 -12.65
N ALA A 116 1.24 5.98 -12.03
CA ALA A 116 0.41 7.02 -12.63
C ALA A 116 1.12 8.39 -12.56
N GLU A 117 1.06 9.14 -13.66
CA GLU A 117 1.63 10.50 -13.73
C GLU A 117 0.78 11.54 -12.98
N ARG A 118 -0.45 11.18 -12.61
CA ARG A 118 -1.41 12.06 -11.91
C ARG A 118 -1.60 11.65 -10.45
N GLY A 119 -2.02 12.59 -9.62
CA GLY A 119 -2.38 12.33 -8.21
C GLY A 119 -1.21 12.37 -7.23
N GLY A 120 0.01 12.71 -7.66
CA GLY A 120 1.20 12.71 -6.80
C GLY A 120 1.82 11.33 -6.63
N SER A 121 3.00 11.28 -6.00
CA SER A 121 3.73 10.04 -5.77
C SER A 121 2.96 9.08 -4.87
N PHE A 122 3.00 7.79 -5.16
CA PHE A 122 2.31 6.79 -4.34
C PHE A 122 3.25 5.62 -4.07
N ALA A 123 3.47 5.31 -2.78
CA ALA A 123 4.31 4.19 -2.35
C ALA A 123 3.47 3.19 -1.56
N VAL A 124 3.71 1.90 -1.79
CA VAL A 124 3.09 0.80 -1.04
C VAL A 124 4.16 0.03 -0.30
N LEU A 125 4.03 -0.06 1.01
CA LEU A 125 4.95 -0.80 1.88
C LEU A 125 4.25 -2.06 2.39
N LEU A 126 4.69 -3.21 1.90
CA LEU A 126 4.24 -4.52 2.36
C LEU A 126 5.06 -4.90 3.60
N ARG A 127 4.45 -4.84 4.78
CA ARG A 127 5.11 -5.15 6.05
C ARG A 127 4.52 -6.39 6.71
N GLY A 128 5.40 -7.24 7.24
CA GLY A 128 5.07 -8.55 7.78
C GLY A 128 5.50 -9.70 6.86
N ALA A 129 5.37 -10.92 7.38
CA ALA A 129 5.78 -12.13 6.65
C ALA A 129 4.80 -12.47 5.52
N GLY A 130 5.32 -13.03 4.43
CA GLY A 130 4.52 -13.47 3.29
C GLY A 130 5.31 -14.37 2.34
N PRO A 131 4.69 -14.86 1.24
CA PRO A 131 5.39 -15.60 0.19
C PRO A 131 6.47 -14.75 -0.50
N ASP A 132 7.39 -15.37 -1.24
CA ASP A 132 8.32 -14.60 -2.07
C ASP A 132 7.56 -13.91 -3.21
N LEU A 133 7.91 -12.64 -3.48
CA LEU A 133 7.27 -11.82 -4.51
C LEU A 133 8.32 -11.39 -5.54
N PRO A 134 8.49 -12.14 -6.64
CA PRO A 134 9.41 -11.79 -7.69
C PRO A 134 9.12 -10.38 -8.23
N GLY A 135 10.15 -9.54 -8.32
CA GLY A 135 10.02 -8.17 -8.82
C GLY A 135 9.57 -7.14 -7.78
N VAL A 136 9.22 -7.55 -6.55
CA VAL A 136 8.97 -6.61 -5.44
C VAL A 136 10.24 -6.48 -4.58
N PRO A 137 10.95 -5.33 -4.67
CA PRO A 137 12.20 -5.13 -3.94
C PRO A 137 11.99 -5.06 -2.43
N SER A 138 13.06 -5.29 -1.67
CA SER A 138 13.12 -4.93 -0.24
C SER A 138 13.54 -3.47 -0.11
N LEU A 139 12.96 -2.75 0.85
CA LEU A 139 13.26 -1.35 1.16
C LEU A 139 14.20 -1.20 2.38
N ASP A 140 14.85 -2.26 2.82
CA ASP A 140 15.76 -2.20 3.98
C ASP A 140 17.18 -1.76 3.60
#